data_AF-A0A0Q4JMF7-F1
#
_entry.id   AF-A0A0Q4JMF7-F1
#
_cell.length_a   1.000
_cell.length_b   1.000
_cell.length_c   1.000
_cell.angle_alpha   90.00
_cell.angle_beta   90.00
_cell.angle_gamma   90.00
#
_symmetry.space_group_name_H-M   'P 1'
#
loop_
_entity.id
_entity.type
_entity.pdbx_description
1 polymer ?
#
loop_
_entity_poly.entity_id
_entity_poly.type
_entity_poly.pdbx_seq_one_letter_code
_entity_poly.pdbx_strand_id
1 'polypeptide(L)'
;MTEPNRAQALMDEFKTGLDKDGPIVLAERVAALEAENDALIAAQAGQDDEIAKERARADAAEARASKAESGEKTAKAEVKKLTTPPKPRKLGEIDDAPTGAELRERIADADEVEIAFSDGTREVPGIAPVGVTGDAWRDHANGLMLSKSVEIEGDREANTSVTVDGYALLLDGKQVAYARRSTPIQVAPGQRVSIENDIIF
;
A
#
# COMPACT_ATOMS: atom_id res chain seq x y z
N MET A 1 13.64 48.78 -84.43
CA MET A 1 14.03 48.10 -83.18
C MET A 1 12.88 48.27 -82.22
N THR A 2 12.23 47.18 -81.82
CA THR A 2 11.04 47.17 -80.96
C THR A 2 11.49 46.84 -79.55
N GLU A 3 11.21 47.71 -78.58
CA GLU A 3 11.57 47.49 -77.18
C GLU A 3 10.82 46.27 -76.61
N PRO A 4 11.48 45.43 -75.78
CA PRO A 4 10.83 44.28 -75.17
C PRO A 4 9.69 44.74 -74.26
N ASN A 5 8.55 44.05 -74.30
CA ASN A 5 7.45 44.38 -73.41
C ASN A 5 7.88 44.11 -71.94
N ARG A 6 7.29 44.83 -71.00
CA ARG A 6 7.65 44.78 -69.57
C ARG A 6 7.66 43.36 -68.96
N ALA A 7 6.83 42.44 -69.46
CA ALA A 7 6.81 41.06 -69.00
C ALA A 7 8.02 40.24 -69.53
N GLN A 8 8.54 40.55 -70.71
CA GLN A 8 9.79 39.97 -71.22
C GLN A 8 10.99 40.48 -70.43
N ALA A 9 11.02 41.78 -70.10
CA ALA A 9 12.06 42.34 -69.24
C ALA A 9 12.08 41.69 -67.84
N LEU A 10 10.91 41.49 -67.22
CA LEU A 10 10.80 40.83 -65.91
C LEU A 10 11.17 39.34 -65.94
N MET A 11 10.85 38.63 -67.03
CA MET A 11 11.24 37.23 -67.21
C MET A 11 12.74 37.08 -67.43
N ASP A 12 13.36 37.99 -68.18
CA ASP A 12 14.80 37.98 -68.38
C ASP A 12 15.53 38.39 -67.09
N GLU A 13 15.00 39.31 -66.29
CA GLU A 13 15.54 39.69 -64.98
C GLU A 13 15.44 38.52 -63.98
N PHE A 14 14.31 37.81 -63.96
CA PHE A 14 14.14 36.58 -63.16
C PHE A 14 15.07 35.46 -63.60
N LYS A 15 15.19 35.20 -64.91
CA LYS A 15 16.12 34.21 -65.46
C LYS A 15 17.57 34.58 -65.19
N THR A 16 17.94 35.86 -65.27
CA THR A 16 19.32 36.29 -65.02
C THR A 16 19.68 36.18 -63.54
N GLY A 17 18.73 36.46 -62.64
CA GLY A 17 18.88 36.21 -61.20
C GLY A 17 18.91 34.72 -60.83
N LEU A 18 18.26 33.88 -61.64
CA LEU A 18 18.30 32.43 -61.50
C LEU A 18 19.55 31.80 -62.16
N ASP A 19 20.07 32.33 -63.26
CA ASP A 19 21.06 31.63 -64.11
C ASP A 19 22.53 31.80 -63.69
N LYS A 20 22.91 32.90 -63.03
CA LYS A 20 24.33 33.13 -62.70
C LYS A 20 24.71 32.63 -61.30
N ASP A 21 23.90 32.93 -60.31
CA ASP A 21 24.17 32.56 -58.92
C ASP A 21 23.01 31.81 -58.26
N GLY A 22 21.85 31.66 -58.92
CA GLY A 22 20.65 31.03 -58.36
C GLY A 22 20.85 29.59 -57.85
N PRO A 23 21.47 28.68 -58.62
CA PRO A 23 21.83 27.34 -58.15
C PRO A 23 22.81 27.35 -56.98
N ILE A 24 23.73 28.33 -56.95
CA ILE A 24 24.74 28.47 -55.89
C ILE A 24 24.07 28.93 -54.60
N VAL A 25 23.24 29.97 -54.66
CA VAL A 25 22.45 30.48 -53.52
C VAL A 25 21.48 29.43 -52.99
N LEU A 26 20.85 28.65 -53.87
CA LEU A 26 20.00 27.53 -53.45
C LEU A 26 20.80 26.42 -52.78
N ALA A 27 21.98 26.06 -53.30
CA ALA A 27 22.85 25.06 -52.69
C ALA A 27 23.37 25.51 -51.33
N GLU A 28 23.76 26.78 -51.17
CA GLU A 28 24.14 27.37 -49.88
C GLU A 28 22.98 27.36 -48.88
N ARG A 29 21.76 27.64 -49.35
CA ARG A 29 20.57 27.60 -48.48
C ARG A 29 20.20 26.18 -48.06
N VAL A 30 20.33 25.20 -48.96
CA VAL A 30 20.12 23.77 -48.65
C VAL A 30 21.17 23.30 -47.64
N ALA A 31 22.45 23.61 -47.86
CA ALA A 31 23.52 23.26 -46.93
C ALA A 31 23.31 23.90 -45.53
N ALA A 32 22.83 25.14 -45.48
CA ALA A 32 22.50 25.81 -44.21
C ALA A 32 21.32 25.14 -43.49
N LEU A 33 20.27 24.74 -44.23
CA LEU A 33 19.12 24.03 -43.67
C LEU A 33 19.46 22.61 -43.22
N GLU A 34 20.33 21.90 -43.95
CA GLU A 34 20.85 20.60 -43.54
C GLU A 34 21.65 20.71 -42.23
N ALA A 35 22.53 21.71 -42.12
CA ALA A 35 23.27 21.97 -40.89
C ALA A 35 22.36 22.34 -39.70
N GLU A 36 21.29 23.11 -39.94
CA GLU A 36 20.30 23.44 -38.91
C GLU A 36 19.49 22.20 -38.47
N ASN A 37 19.12 21.33 -39.42
CA ASN A 37 18.41 20.10 -39.13
C ASN A 37 19.28 19.10 -38.35
N ASP A 38 20.56 18.96 -38.71
CA ASP A 38 21.52 18.15 -37.96
C ASP A 38 21.70 18.67 -36.52
N ALA A 39 21.75 19.99 -36.33
CA ALA A 39 21.82 20.61 -35.01
C ALA A 39 20.56 20.35 -34.17
N LEU A 40 19.37 20.39 -34.79
CA LEU A 40 18.11 20.08 -34.13
C LEU A 40 18.01 18.60 -33.73
N ILE A 41 18.43 17.68 -34.61
CA ILE A 41 18.48 16.24 -34.32
C ILE A 41 19.42 15.96 -33.13
N ALA A 42 20.59 16.59 -33.11
CA ALA A 42 21.53 16.45 -32.00
C ALA A 42 20.98 17.02 -30.68
N ALA A 43 20.30 18.17 -30.72
CA ALA A 43 19.67 18.76 -29.55
C ALA A 43 18.52 17.88 -29.01
N GLN A 44 17.72 17.28 -29.90
CA GLN A 44 16.62 16.41 -29.53
C GLN A 44 17.11 15.09 -28.92
N ALA A 45 18.17 14.49 -29.48
CA ALA A 45 18.83 13.34 -28.87
C ALA A 45 19.36 13.64 -27.46
N GLY A 46 19.92 14.84 -27.24
CA GLY A 46 20.36 15.29 -25.91
C GLY A 46 19.21 15.44 -24.91
N GLN A 47 18.04 15.92 -25.35
CA GLN A 47 16.83 16.00 -24.53
C GLN A 47 16.27 14.62 -24.18
N ASP A 48 16.22 13.70 -25.15
CA ASP A 48 15.77 12.33 -24.93
C ASP A 48 16.66 11.60 -23.91
N ASP A 49 17.98 11.83 -23.96
CA ASP A 49 18.94 11.31 -22.97
C ASP A 49 18.72 11.88 -21.56
N GLU A 50 18.37 13.17 -21.44
CA GLU A 50 18.03 13.77 -20.14
C GLU A 50 16.72 13.22 -19.59
N ILE A 51 15.68 13.09 -20.42
CA ILE A 51 14.40 12.48 -20.04
C ILE A 51 14.60 11.03 -19.58
N ALA A 52 15.42 10.25 -20.27
CA ALA A 52 15.75 8.88 -19.88
C ALA A 52 16.46 8.84 -18.51
N LYS A 53 17.40 9.75 -18.26
CA LYS A 53 18.08 9.87 -16.95
C LYS A 53 17.13 10.28 -15.83
N GLU A 54 16.20 11.20 -16.10
CA GLU A 54 15.20 11.61 -15.12
C GLU A 54 14.22 10.50 -14.79
N ARG A 55 13.73 9.75 -15.79
CA ARG A 55 12.90 8.56 -15.57
C ARG A 55 13.64 7.51 -14.73
N ALA A 56 14.89 7.21 -15.06
CA ALA A 56 15.69 6.28 -14.26
C ALA A 56 15.92 6.76 -12.82
N ARG A 57 16.03 8.08 -12.59
CA ARG A 57 16.11 8.65 -11.24
C ARG A 57 14.77 8.57 -10.50
N ALA A 58 13.65 8.82 -11.17
CA ALA A 58 12.32 8.70 -10.61
C ALA A 58 12.04 7.25 -10.21
N ASP A 59 12.28 6.28 -11.10
CA ASP A 59 12.12 4.85 -10.82
C ASP A 59 13.01 4.41 -9.66
N ALA A 60 14.26 4.90 -9.61
CA ALA A 60 15.17 4.59 -8.50
C ALA A 60 14.79 5.30 -7.19
N ALA A 61 14.10 6.45 -7.24
CA ALA A 61 13.58 7.14 -6.07
C ALA A 61 12.33 6.42 -5.55
N GLU A 62 11.42 6.00 -6.43
CA GLU A 62 10.24 5.21 -6.12
C GLU A 62 10.63 3.85 -5.55
N ALA A 63 11.61 3.17 -6.14
CA ALA A 63 12.15 1.92 -5.59
C ALA A 63 12.82 2.10 -4.21
N ARG A 64 13.42 3.27 -3.95
CA ARG A 64 13.98 3.59 -2.62
C ARG A 64 12.87 3.95 -1.62
N ALA A 65 11.84 4.67 -2.03
CA ALA A 65 10.68 4.99 -1.19
C ALA A 65 9.92 3.72 -0.80
N SER A 66 9.61 2.86 -1.77
CA SER A 66 9.00 1.54 -1.54
C SER A 66 9.87 0.66 -0.62
N LYS A 67 11.20 0.68 -0.80
CA LYS A 67 12.11 -0.01 0.12
C LYS A 67 12.16 0.59 1.52
N ALA A 68 12.10 1.90 1.67
CA ALA A 68 12.08 2.57 2.97
C ALA A 68 10.76 2.27 3.71
N GLU A 69 9.63 2.32 3.01
CA GLU A 69 8.32 1.93 3.56
C GLU A 69 8.26 0.44 3.94
N SER A 70 8.86 -0.44 3.13
CA SER A 70 8.98 -1.87 3.48
C SER A 70 10.01 -2.13 4.60
N GLY A 71 11.02 -1.28 4.73
CA GLY A 71 12.09 -1.38 5.73
C GLY A 71 11.66 -0.90 7.12
N GLU A 72 10.68 0.02 7.19
CA GLU A 72 10.02 0.42 8.44
C GLU A 72 8.93 -0.56 8.89
N LYS A 73 8.46 -1.50 8.03
CA LYS A 73 7.37 -2.43 8.35
C LYS A 73 7.72 -3.90 8.11
N THR A 74 8.57 -4.45 8.97
CA THR A 74 8.25 -5.74 9.60
C THR A 74 8.56 -5.64 11.09
N ALA A 75 7.78 -4.80 11.79
CA ALA A 75 7.72 -4.90 13.24
C ALA A 75 7.38 -6.36 13.59
N LYS A 76 8.24 -7.00 14.38
CA LYS A 76 8.01 -8.38 14.81
C LYS A 76 6.65 -8.43 15.51
N ALA A 77 5.83 -9.40 15.12
CA ALA A 77 4.55 -9.64 15.77
C ALA A 77 4.72 -9.80 17.28
N GLU A 78 3.96 -9.02 18.05
CA GLU A 78 3.93 -9.06 19.50
C GLU A 78 2.48 -9.18 19.99
N VAL A 79 2.32 -9.94 21.07
CA VAL A 79 1.06 -10.05 21.82
C VAL A 79 1.36 -9.64 23.25
N LYS A 80 0.69 -8.61 23.74
CA LYS A 80 0.87 -8.09 25.10
C LYS A 80 -0.44 -8.17 25.88
N LYS A 81 -0.36 -8.57 27.16
CA LYS A 81 -1.51 -8.50 28.06
C LYS A 81 -1.87 -7.04 28.32
N LEU A 82 -3.13 -6.68 28.13
CA LEU A 82 -3.64 -5.34 28.44
C LEU A 82 -4.24 -5.30 29.85
N THR A 83 -4.68 -4.11 30.24
CA THR A 83 -5.43 -3.93 31.49
C THR A 83 -6.84 -4.47 31.33
N THR A 84 -7.31 -5.28 32.29
CA THR A 84 -8.69 -5.75 32.31
C THR A 84 -9.65 -4.56 32.41
N PRO A 85 -10.65 -4.44 31.52
CA PRO A 85 -11.63 -3.36 31.62
C PRO A 85 -12.44 -3.47 32.91
N PRO A 86 -12.85 -2.34 33.51
CA PRO A 86 -13.55 -2.34 34.80
C PRO A 86 -14.95 -2.95 34.75
N LYS A 87 -15.54 -3.05 33.55
CA LYS A 87 -16.84 -3.68 33.32
C LYS A 87 -16.76 -4.56 32.07
N PRO A 88 -17.25 -5.81 32.13
CA PRO A 88 -17.34 -6.67 30.95
C PRO A 88 -18.14 -6.01 29.83
N ARG A 89 -17.55 -5.98 28.62
CA ARG A 89 -18.20 -5.49 27.41
C ARG A 89 -19.17 -6.54 26.85
N LYS A 90 -20.18 -6.11 26.08
CA LYS A 90 -21.01 -7.03 25.28
C LYS A 90 -20.19 -7.42 24.06
N LEU A 91 -19.78 -8.69 23.98
CA LEU A 91 -18.89 -9.22 22.95
C LEU A 91 -19.44 -10.57 22.49
N GLY A 92 -20.05 -10.61 21.32
CA GLY A 92 -20.70 -11.79 20.76
C GLY A 92 -20.77 -11.73 19.24
N GLU A 93 -21.51 -12.65 18.63
CA GLU A 93 -21.70 -12.69 17.18
C GLU A 93 -22.19 -11.34 16.62
N ILE A 94 -21.70 -11.00 15.43
CA ILE A 94 -22.08 -9.81 14.67
C ILE A 94 -22.65 -10.26 13.32
N ASP A 95 -23.72 -9.61 12.87
CA ASP A 95 -24.46 -10.03 11.67
C ASP A 95 -23.66 -9.77 10.37
N ASP A 96 -22.95 -8.64 10.30
CA ASP A 96 -22.22 -8.18 9.11
C ASP A 96 -20.70 -8.13 9.39
N ALA A 97 -20.11 -9.30 9.66
CA ALA A 97 -18.66 -9.40 9.86
C ALA A 97 -17.90 -9.09 8.56
N PRO A 98 -16.84 -8.24 8.60
CA PRO A 98 -16.00 -7.99 7.44
C PRO A 98 -15.27 -9.26 7.00
N THR A 99 -14.96 -9.36 5.71
CA THR A 99 -14.12 -10.43 5.18
C THR A 99 -12.69 -10.35 5.71
N GLY A 100 -11.93 -11.45 5.64
CA GLY A 100 -10.54 -11.47 6.09
C GLY A 100 -9.64 -10.42 5.39
N ALA A 101 -9.92 -10.09 4.12
CA ALA A 101 -9.23 -9.02 3.40
C ALA A 101 -9.55 -7.64 3.99
N GLU A 102 -10.83 -7.34 4.21
CA GLU A 102 -11.27 -6.08 4.83
C GLU A 102 -10.77 -5.96 6.29
N LEU A 103 -10.72 -7.06 7.04
CA LEU A 103 -10.16 -7.07 8.38
C LEU A 103 -8.67 -6.73 8.37
N ARG A 104 -7.90 -7.28 7.42
CA ARG A 104 -6.47 -6.95 7.29
C ARG A 104 -6.26 -5.46 6.99
N GLU A 105 -7.06 -4.88 6.10
CA GLU A 105 -7.00 -3.44 5.81
C GLU A 105 -7.34 -2.62 7.05
N ARG A 106 -8.44 -2.94 7.74
CA ARG A 106 -8.84 -2.22 8.96
C ARG A 106 -7.82 -2.35 10.10
N ILE A 107 -7.16 -3.50 10.23
CA ILE A 107 -6.07 -3.72 11.20
C ILE A 107 -4.87 -2.83 10.87
N ALA A 108 -4.56 -2.63 9.59
CA ALA A 108 -3.45 -1.79 9.18
C ALA A 108 -3.68 -0.29 9.46
N ASP A 109 -4.95 0.13 9.50
CA ASP A 109 -5.36 1.51 9.74
C ASP A 109 -5.68 1.81 11.23
N ALA A 110 -5.81 0.80 12.07
CA ALA A 110 -6.16 0.96 13.50
C ALA A 110 -4.94 1.37 14.33
N ASP A 111 -5.16 2.23 15.32
CA ASP A 111 -4.14 2.60 16.30
C ASP A 111 -3.97 1.49 17.34
N GLU A 112 -5.08 0.87 17.75
CA GLU A 112 -5.13 -0.20 18.73
C GLU A 112 -5.86 -1.44 18.20
N VAL A 113 -5.19 -2.58 18.27
CA VAL A 113 -5.77 -3.89 17.91
C VAL A 113 -5.80 -4.76 19.16
N GLU A 114 -7.00 -5.12 19.61
CA GLU A 114 -7.21 -5.96 20.79
C GLU A 114 -7.93 -7.26 20.44
N ILE A 115 -7.56 -8.34 21.13
CA ILE A 115 -8.36 -9.56 21.20
C ILE A 115 -8.90 -9.67 22.62
N ALA A 116 -10.23 -9.64 22.72
CA ALA A 116 -10.94 -9.86 23.97
C ALA A 116 -11.57 -11.25 24.00
N PHE A 117 -11.59 -11.87 25.18
CA PHE A 117 -12.12 -13.22 25.38
C PHE A 117 -13.58 -13.16 25.77
N SER A 118 -14.42 -13.98 25.14
CA SER A 118 -15.87 -13.92 25.29
C SER A 118 -16.46 -15.25 25.78
N ASP A 119 -17.53 -15.17 26.57
CA ASP A 119 -18.36 -16.30 27.01
C ASP A 119 -19.45 -16.70 26.00
N GLY A 120 -19.45 -16.09 24.82
CA GLY A 120 -20.50 -16.24 23.79
C GLY A 120 -21.33 -14.97 23.63
N THR A 121 -21.40 -14.15 24.67
CA THR A 121 -22.26 -12.95 24.71
C THR A 121 -21.58 -11.72 25.31
N ARG A 122 -20.62 -11.92 26.22
CA ARG A 122 -19.94 -10.90 26.99
C ARG A 122 -18.47 -11.24 27.16
N GLU A 123 -17.68 -10.23 27.43
CA GLU A 123 -16.30 -10.37 27.84
C GLU A 123 -16.18 -11.20 29.12
N VAL A 124 -15.22 -12.14 29.16
CA VAL A 124 -15.01 -13.01 30.31
C VAL A 124 -14.38 -12.21 31.45
N PRO A 125 -15.04 -12.09 32.61
CA PRO A 125 -14.49 -11.35 33.74
C PRO A 125 -13.20 -12.01 34.25
N GLY A 126 -12.22 -11.20 34.65
CA GLY A 126 -10.96 -11.68 35.21
C GLY A 126 -9.92 -12.13 34.18
N ILE A 127 -10.29 -12.26 32.90
CA ILE A 127 -9.34 -12.48 31.80
C ILE A 127 -9.14 -11.16 31.06
N ALA A 128 -7.91 -10.63 31.11
CA ALA A 128 -7.59 -9.40 30.42
C ALA A 128 -7.54 -9.61 28.89
N PRO A 129 -7.95 -8.62 28.08
CA PRO A 129 -7.70 -8.65 26.65
C PRO A 129 -6.20 -8.61 26.34
N VAL A 130 -5.85 -8.96 25.13
CA VAL A 130 -4.47 -8.86 24.63
C VAL A 130 -4.38 -7.87 23.47
N GLY A 131 -3.35 -7.05 23.47
CA GLY A 131 -3.02 -6.15 22.38
C GLY A 131 -2.13 -6.88 21.38
N VAL A 132 -2.40 -6.71 20.10
CA VAL A 132 -1.66 -7.33 19.00
C VAL A 132 -1.00 -6.25 18.17
N THR A 133 0.28 -6.38 17.90
CA THR A 133 1.02 -5.43 17.06
C THR A 133 1.92 -6.16 16.07
N GLY A 134 2.36 -5.43 15.03
CA GLY A 134 3.24 -5.96 13.99
C GLY A 134 2.57 -6.98 13.08
N ASP A 135 3.39 -7.77 12.38
CA ASP A 135 2.92 -8.75 11.37
C ASP A 135 2.41 -10.05 12.01
N ALA A 136 1.37 -9.93 12.85
CA ALA A 136 0.83 -11.04 13.65
C ALA A 136 -0.22 -11.88 12.92
N TRP A 137 -0.63 -11.50 11.71
CA TRP A 137 -1.80 -12.05 11.04
C TRP A 137 -1.43 -12.73 9.73
N ARG A 138 -1.94 -13.95 9.50
CA ARG A 138 -1.71 -14.71 8.26
C ARG A 138 -3.02 -15.12 7.61
N ASP A 139 -2.96 -15.32 6.30
CA ASP A 139 -4.08 -15.88 5.56
C ASP A 139 -4.33 -17.34 5.95
N HIS A 140 -5.60 -17.66 6.15
CA HIS A 140 -6.07 -19.02 6.39
C HIS A 140 -7.32 -19.28 5.53
N ALA A 141 -7.58 -20.55 5.22
CA ALA A 141 -8.71 -20.93 4.36
C ALA A 141 -10.08 -20.46 4.87
N ASN A 142 -10.19 -20.23 6.18
CA ASN A 142 -11.43 -19.81 6.86
C ASN A 142 -11.44 -18.33 7.27
N GLY A 143 -10.42 -17.54 6.93
CA GLY A 143 -10.34 -16.14 7.35
C GLY A 143 -8.93 -15.68 7.72
N LEU A 144 -8.85 -14.65 8.55
CA LEU A 144 -7.59 -14.07 9.02
C LEU A 144 -7.20 -14.71 10.37
N MET A 145 -6.06 -15.40 10.39
CA MET A 145 -5.61 -16.15 11.57
C MET A 145 -4.49 -15.42 12.30
N LEU A 146 -4.57 -15.40 13.63
CA LEU A 146 -3.46 -14.96 14.47
C LEU A 146 -2.33 -15.99 14.46
N SER A 147 -1.14 -15.55 14.07
CA SER A 147 0.06 -16.39 13.97
C SER A 147 0.79 -16.57 15.30
N LYS A 148 0.53 -15.71 16.27
CA LYS A 148 1.17 -15.75 17.60
C LYS A 148 0.29 -16.49 18.60
N SER A 149 0.93 -17.25 19.47
CA SER A 149 0.30 -17.85 20.63
C SER A 149 -0.18 -16.76 21.59
N VAL A 150 -1.34 -16.99 22.20
CA VAL A 150 -1.90 -16.11 23.21
C VAL A 150 -1.96 -16.85 24.54
N GLU A 151 -1.31 -16.30 25.56
CA GLU A 151 -1.39 -16.83 26.91
C GLU A 151 -2.45 -16.08 27.71
N ILE A 152 -3.34 -16.83 28.35
CA ILE A 152 -4.31 -16.31 29.30
C ILE A 152 -4.07 -16.94 30.68
N GLU A 153 -4.38 -16.17 31.72
CA GLU A 153 -4.34 -16.63 33.11
C GLU A 153 -5.69 -16.30 33.75
N GLY A 154 -6.34 -17.30 34.34
CA GLY A 154 -7.55 -17.09 35.12
C GLY A 154 -7.27 -16.24 36.36
N ASP A 155 -8.23 -15.42 36.77
CA ASP A 155 -8.10 -14.59 37.96
C ASP A 155 -7.83 -15.44 39.20
N ARG A 156 -6.71 -15.16 39.89
CA ARG A 156 -6.28 -15.90 41.09
C ARG A 156 -7.20 -15.65 42.28
N GLU A 157 -7.89 -14.52 42.30
CA GLU A 157 -8.80 -14.14 43.39
C GLU A 157 -10.23 -14.66 43.15
N ALA A 158 -10.50 -15.21 41.96
CA ALA A 158 -11.79 -15.81 41.66
C ALA A 158 -12.00 -17.13 42.41
N ASN A 159 -13.26 -17.41 42.78
CA ASN A 159 -13.65 -18.65 43.46
C ASN A 159 -14.15 -19.74 42.50
N THR A 160 -14.29 -19.44 41.21
CA THR A 160 -14.88 -20.34 40.22
C THR A 160 -14.13 -20.26 38.90
N SER A 161 -14.12 -21.35 38.15
CA SER A 161 -13.64 -21.32 36.76
C SER A 161 -14.52 -20.44 35.88
N VAL A 162 -13.92 -19.88 34.84
CA VAL A 162 -14.60 -19.15 33.79
C VAL A 162 -14.53 -19.92 32.47
N THR A 163 -15.47 -19.63 31.55
CA THR A 163 -15.54 -20.28 30.24
C THR A 163 -15.26 -19.26 29.15
N VAL A 164 -14.35 -19.61 28.24
CA VAL A 164 -14.05 -18.88 27.01
C VAL A 164 -14.70 -19.64 25.84
N ASP A 165 -15.82 -19.12 25.31
CA ASP A 165 -16.57 -19.69 24.18
C ASP A 165 -16.15 -19.07 22.83
N GLY A 166 -15.47 -17.93 22.86
CA GLY A 166 -15.07 -17.22 21.65
C GLY A 166 -14.11 -16.07 21.88
N TYR A 167 -13.79 -15.39 20.78
CA TYR A 167 -12.89 -14.25 20.72
C TYR A 167 -13.58 -13.10 19.99
N ALA A 168 -13.35 -11.88 20.45
CA ALA A 168 -13.76 -10.68 19.74
C ALA A 168 -12.52 -9.90 19.30
N LEU A 169 -12.49 -9.48 18.04
CA LEU A 169 -11.49 -8.55 17.53
C LEU A 169 -12.03 -7.13 17.74
N LEU A 170 -11.27 -6.31 18.45
CA LEU A 170 -11.59 -4.91 18.65
C LEU A 170 -10.51 -4.06 18.00
N LEU A 171 -10.96 -3.06 17.24
CA LEU A 171 -10.12 -2.00 16.69
C LEU A 171 -10.52 -0.70 17.37
N ASP A 172 -9.56 -0.02 17.97
CA ASP A 172 -9.77 1.25 18.71
C ASP A 172 -10.92 1.14 19.73
N GLY A 173 -10.96 0.00 20.45
CA GLY A 173 -11.97 -0.32 21.45
C GLY A 173 -13.35 -0.73 20.90
N LYS A 174 -13.56 -0.77 19.58
CA LYS A 174 -14.82 -1.19 18.95
C LYS A 174 -14.70 -2.60 18.38
N GLN A 175 -15.67 -3.45 18.70
CA GLN A 175 -15.75 -4.79 18.11
C GLN A 175 -16.01 -4.72 16.60
N VAL A 176 -15.18 -5.43 15.83
CA VAL A 176 -15.30 -5.53 14.36
C VAL A 176 -15.43 -6.96 13.86
N ALA A 177 -15.06 -7.96 14.65
CA ALA A 177 -15.24 -9.37 14.31
C ALA A 177 -15.51 -10.21 15.56
N TYR A 178 -16.07 -11.40 15.35
CA TYR A 178 -16.29 -12.40 16.38
C TYR A 178 -15.98 -13.79 15.86
N ALA A 179 -15.19 -14.55 16.61
CA ALA A 179 -14.81 -15.91 16.31
C ALA A 179 -15.33 -16.84 17.41
N ARG A 180 -16.32 -17.65 17.08
CA ARG A 180 -16.82 -18.68 17.99
C ARG A 180 -15.94 -19.91 17.95
N ARG A 181 -15.69 -20.51 19.11
CA ARG A 181 -14.99 -21.79 19.20
C ARG A 181 -15.94 -22.96 19.05
N SER A 182 -15.43 -24.05 18.50
CA SER A 182 -16.16 -25.32 18.50
C SER A 182 -16.22 -25.97 19.88
N THR A 183 -15.16 -25.76 20.69
CA THR A 183 -15.05 -26.31 22.05
C THR A 183 -14.65 -25.19 23.01
N PRO A 184 -15.52 -24.82 23.97
CA PRO A 184 -15.18 -23.82 24.97
C PRO A 184 -14.00 -24.26 25.84
N ILE A 185 -13.15 -23.31 26.23
CA ILE A 185 -12.08 -23.56 27.22
C ILE A 185 -12.59 -23.17 28.60
N GLN A 186 -12.43 -24.08 29.56
CA GLN A 186 -12.61 -23.79 30.97
C GLN A 186 -11.26 -23.38 31.58
N VAL A 187 -11.23 -22.23 32.24
CA VAL A 187 -10.03 -21.67 32.90
C VAL A 187 -10.30 -21.57 34.39
N ALA A 188 -9.58 -22.35 35.20
CA ALA A 188 -9.65 -22.28 36.64
C ALA A 188 -8.87 -21.06 37.19
N PRO A 189 -9.16 -20.61 38.43
CA PRO A 189 -8.41 -19.54 39.09
C PRO A 189 -6.90 -19.81 39.08
N GLY A 190 -6.10 -18.85 38.59
CA GLY A 190 -4.64 -18.96 38.46
C GLY A 190 -4.14 -19.96 37.41
N GLN A 191 -5.01 -20.65 36.69
CA GLN A 191 -4.61 -21.55 35.60
C GLN A 191 -4.12 -20.73 34.41
N ARG A 192 -2.97 -21.13 33.86
CA ARG A 192 -2.44 -20.61 32.60
C ARG A 192 -2.84 -21.53 31.45
N VAL A 193 -3.28 -20.92 30.35
CA VAL A 193 -3.66 -21.62 29.12
C VAL A 193 -3.01 -20.91 27.93
N SER A 194 -2.34 -21.69 27.08
CA SER A 194 -1.83 -21.21 25.78
C SER A 194 -2.85 -21.52 24.69
N ILE A 195 -3.14 -20.53 23.85
CA ILE A 195 -4.05 -20.62 22.71
C ILE A 195 -3.21 -20.44 21.45
N GLU A 196 -3.14 -21.48 20.62
CA GLU A 196 -2.27 -21.53 19.44
C GLU A 196 -3.07 -21.93 18.20
N ASN A 197 -2.92 -21.16 17.11
CA ASN A 197 -3.57 -21.44 15.82
C ASN A 197 -5.11 -21.60 15.89
N ASP A 198 -5.76 -21.03 16.90
CA ASP A 198 -7.20 -21.20 17.16
C ASP A 198 -8.01 -19.92 16.89
N ILE A 199 -7.37 -18.75 16.94
CA ILE A 199 -8.04 -17.45 16.72
C ILE A 199 -8.05 -17.15 15.22
N ILE A 200 -9.24 -17.27 14.61
CA ILE A 200 -9.50 -17.04 13.18
C ILE A 200 -10.77 -16.20 13.06
N PHE A 201 -10.68 -15.04 12.40
CA PHE A 201 -11.80 -14.13 12.15
C PHE A 201 -12.22 -14.13 10.68
#